data_AF-A0A653BJP2-F1
#
_entry.id   AF-A0A653BJP2-F1
#
_cell.length_a   1.000
_cell.length_b   1.000
_cell.length_c   1.000
_cell.angle_alpha   90.00
_cell.angle_beta   90.00
_cell.angle_gamma   90.00
#
_symmetry.space_group_name_H-M   'P 1'
#
loop_
_entity.id
_entity.type
_entity.pdbx_description
1 polymer ?
#
loop_
_entity_poly.entity_id
_entity_poly.type
_entity_poly.pdbx_seq_one_letter_code
_entity_poly.pdbx_strand_id
1 'polypeptide(L)'
;MTIKEDKGSQGKRLKVYLREYCDYTGIHGFKYIGESRTVAERIWWIIWLAVSMILCGMIVYQVLDRYKNYPVLITFSMKETRLQQIPFPAVTICPRAKFSLSRFNATAVQDKMYENNQTFQEMEELAYASSVCAFGLWQSVHYTREKFYRFLNESRPYICCYYS
;
A
#
# COMPACT_ATOMS: atom_id res chain seq x y z
N MET A 1 -48.97 -18.78 -41.42
CA MET A 1 -48.84 -20.25 -41.25
C MET A 1 -47.37 -20.68 -41.02
N THR A 2 -46.55 -19.96 -40.23
CA THR A 2 -45.08 -20.24 -40.19
C THR A 2 -44.38 -20.09 -38.83
N ILE A 3 -45.07 -19.71 -37.74
CA ILE A 3 -44.39 -19.41 -36.45
C ILE A 3 -44.28 -20.63 -35.50
N LYS A 4 -45.09 -21.68 -35.69
CA LYS A 4 -45.10 -22.87 -34.81
C LYS A 4 -44.04 -23.93 -35.17
N GLU A 5 -43.68 -24.06 -36.44
CA GLU A 5 -42.67 -25.05 -36.88
C GLU A 5 -41.23 -24.62 -36.59
N ASP A 6 -40.95 -23.31 -36.61
CA ASP A 6 -39.60 -22.78 -36.35
C ASP A 6 -39.13 -23.01 -34.90
N LYS A 7 -40.01 -22.82 -33.90
CA LYS A 7 -39.68 -23.09 -32.49
C LYS A 7 -39.40 -24.58 -32.21
N GLY A 8 -40.07 -25.47 -32.93
CA GLY A 8 -39.85 -26.92 -32.84
C GLY A 8 -38.51 -27.35 -33.46
N SER A 9 -38.08 -26.69 -34.53
CA SER A 9 -36.78 -26.93 -35.18
C SER A 9 -35.61 -26.39 -34.35
N GLN A 10 -35.72 -25.14 -33.87
CA GLN A 10 -34.70 -24.50 -33.03
C GLN A 10 -34.48 -25.26 -31.72
N GLY A 11 -35.56 -25.70 -31.05
CA GLY A 11 -35.46 -26.47 -29.81
C GLY A 11 -34.80 -27.85 -29.99
N LYS A 12 -34.96 -28.48 -31.14
CA LYS A 12 -34.27 -29.74 -31.47
C LYS A 12 -32.77 -29.50 -31.64
N ARG A 13 -32.37 -28.44 -32.34
CA ARG A 13 -30.95 -28.06 -32.51
C ARG A 13 -30.30 -27.71 -31.18
N LEU A 14 -30.98 -26.92 -30.33
CA LEU A 14 -30.48 -26.57 -29.00
C LEU A 14 -30.27 -27.81 -28.11
N LYS A 15 -31.19 -28.79 -28.16
CA LYS A 15 -31.02 -30.05 -27.42
C LYS A 15 -29.80 -30.85 -27.89
N VAL A 16 -29.50 -30.85 -29.19
CA VAL A 16 -28.31 -31.52 -29.73
C VAL A 16 -27.05 -30.85 -29.20
N TYR A 17 -26.95 -29.52 -29.29
CA TYR A 17 -25.80 -28.77 -28.78
C TYR A 17 -25.65 -28.88 -27.27
N LEU A 18 -26.74 -28.83 -26.50
CA LEU A 18 -26.70 -29.00 -25.05
C LEU A 18 -26.23 -30.39 -24.65
N ARG A 19 -26.66 -31.43 -25.37
CA ARG A 19 -26.22 -32.81 -25.11
C ARG A 19 -24.73 -32.96 -25.42
N GLU A 20 -24.29 -32.47 -26.57
CA GLU A 20 -22.88 -32.48 -26.96
C GLU A 20 -22.01 -31.71 -25.96
N TYR A 21 -22.45 -30.53 -25.53
CA TYR A 21 -21.76 -29.77 -24.48
C TYR A 21 -21.69 -30.52 -23.14
N CYS A 22 -22.79 -31.16 -22.72
CA CYS A 22 -22.82 -31.95 -21.48
C CYS A 22 -21.92 -33.20 -21.54
N ASP A 23 -21.69 -33.76 -22.74
CA ASP A 23 -20.86 -34.95 -22.93
C ASP A 23 -19.36 -34.61 -22.92
N TYR A 24 -18.97 -33.43 -23.42
CA TYR A 24 -17.56 -33.01 -23.55
C TYR A 24 -17.07 -32.03 -22.47
N THR A 25 -17.95 -31.54 -21.60
CA THR A 25 -17.54 -30.63 -20.50
C THR A 25 -16.74 -31.35 -19.42
N GLY A 26 -15.76 -30.66 -18.84
CA GLY A 26 -15.02 -31.14 -17.66
C GLY A 26 -15.84 -31.12 -16.36
N ILE A 27 -17.05 -30.54 -16.39
CA ILE A 27 -17.93 -30.45 -15.22
C ILE A 27 -18.66 -31.79 -15.04
N HIS A 28 -18.18 -32.60 -14.08
CA HIS A 28 -18.69 -33.95 -13.81
C HIS A 28 -20.23 -34.03 -13.65
N GLY A 29 -20.87 -33.02 -13.07
CA GLY A 29 -22.32 -33.03 -12.84
C GLY A 29 -23.19 -32.87 -14.09
N PHE A 30 -22.69 -32.21 -15.14
CA PHE A 30 -23.48 -31.92 -16.36
C PHE A 30 -23.63 -33.15 -17.25
N LYS A 31 -22.64 -34.05 -17.25
CA LYS A 31 -22.71 -35.32 -17.99
C LYS A 31 -23.93 -36.15 -17.61
N TYR A 32 -24.26 -36.20 -16.32
CA TYR A 32 -25.41 -36.94 -15.80
C TYR A 32 -26.77 -36.34 -16.19
N ILE A 33 -26.81 -35.08 -16.63
CA ILE A 33 -28.01 -34.39 -17.11
C ILE A 33 -28.25 -34.69 -18.60
N GLY A 34 -27.17 -34.77 -19.39
CA GLY A 34 -27.21 -35.06 -20.83
C GLY A 34 -27.50 -36.52 -21.18
N GLU A 35 -27.16 -37.45 -20.28
CA GLU A 35 -27.29 -38.89 -20.49
C GLU A 35 -28.76 -39.36 -20.47
N SER A 36 -29.08 -40.43 -21.20
CA SER A 36 -30.43 -41.02 -21.28
C SER A 36 -30.77 -41.82 -20.03
N ARG A 37 -31.09 -41.12 -18.93
CA ARG A 37 -31.51 -41.70 -17.65
C ARG A 37 -32.97 -41.39 -17.32
N THR A 38 -33.48 -42.02 -16.26
CA THR A 38 -34.84 -41.77 -15.79
C THR A 38 -35.01 -40.31 -15.39
N VAL A 39 -36.23 -39.77 -15.54
CA VAL A 39 -36.51 -38.35 -15.24
C VAL A 39 -36.22 -38.02 -13.78
N ALA A 40 -36.49 -38.96 -12.86
CA ALA A 40 -36.20 -38.81 -11.43
C ALA A 40 -34.70 -38.64 -11.15
N GLU A 41 -33.85 -39.47 -11.75
CA GLU A 41 -32.40 -39.36 -11.61
C GLU A 41 -31.87 -38.04 -12.17
N ARG A 42 -32.39 -37.58 -13.31
CA ARG A 42 -31.99 -36.28 -13.87
C ARG A 42 -32.34 -35.12 -12.93
N ILE A 43 -33.54 -35.13 -12.35
CA ILE A 43 -33.95 -34.11 -11.37
C ILE A 43 -33.02 -34.14 -10.15
N TRP A 44 -32.68 -35.34 -9.66
CA TRP A 44 -31.76 -35.52 -8.55
C TRP A 44 -30.38 -34.89 -8.84
N TRP A 45 -29.80 -35.16 -10.01
CA TRP A 45 -28.52 -34.58 -10.42
C TRP A 45 -28.57 -33.06 -10.59
N ILE A 46 -29.66 -32.51 -11.12
CA ILE A 46 -29.85 -31.05 -11.24
C ILE A 46 -29.88 -30.40 -9.85
N ILE A 47 -30.60 -31.00 -8.89
CA ILE A 47 -30.65 -30.48 -7.51
C ILE A 47 -29.26 -30.50 -6.89
N TRP A 48 -28.54 -31.61 -6.98
CA TRP A 48 -27.17 -31.72 -6.44
C TRP A 48 -26.19 -30.74 -7.07
N LEU A 49 -26.29 -30.54 -8.39
CA LEU A 49 -25.48 -29.57 -9.11
C LEU A 49 -25.78 -28.13 -8.66
N ALA A 50 -27.05 -27.79 -8.47
CA ALA A 50 -27.46 -26.48 -7.99
C ALA A 50 -26.98 -26.23 -6.55
N VAL A 51 -27.14 -27.20 -5.65
CA VAL A 51 -26.65 -27.14 -4.26
C VAL A 51 -25.14 -26.95 -4.23
N SER A 52 -24.39 -27.72 -5.05
CA SER A 52 -22.93 -27.60 -5.16
C SER A 52 -22.50 -26.20 -5.63
N MET A 53 -23.18 -25.64 -6.63
CA MET A 53 -22.91 -24.30 -7.14
C MET A 53 -23.13 -23.22 -6.06
N ILE A 54 -24.22 -23.33 -5.29
CA ILE A 54 -24.55 -22.40 -4.20
C ILE A 54 -23.49 -22.49 -3.10
N LEU A 55 -23.14 -23.70 -2.65
CA LEU A 55 -22.12 -23.91 -1.62
C LEU A 55 -20.77 -23.37 -2.06
N CYS A 56 -20.35 -23.65 -3.30
CA CYS A 56 -19.11 -23.11 -3.86
C CYS A 56 -19.10 -21.58 -3.86
N GLY A 57 -20.19 -20.96 -4.33
CA GLY A 57 -20.35 -19.50 -4.31
C GLY A 57 -20.26 -18.90 -2.90
N MET A 58 -20.90 -19.53 -1.91
CA MET A 58 -20.82 -19.08 -0.52
C MET A 58 -19.39 -19.17 0.04
N ILE A 59 -18.68 -20.27 -0.24
CA ILE A 59 -17.29 -20.45 0.21
C ILE A 59 -16.38 -19.38 -0.42
N VAL A 60 -16.50 -19.15 -1.73
CA VAL A 60 -15.72 -18.12 -2.42
C VAL A 60 -16.00 -16.74 -1.81
N TYR A 61 -17.26 -16.41 -1.57
CA TYR A 61 -17.65 -15.16 -0.93
C TYR A 61 -17.01 -15.01 0.46
N GLN A 62 -17.08 -16.04 1.31
CA GLN A 62 -16.51 -16.02 2.66
C GLN A 62 -14.98 -15.86 2.64
N VAL A 63 -14.29 -16.54 1.73
CA VAL A 63 -12.83 -16.43 1.60
C VAL A 63 -12.44 -15.00 1.17
N LEU A 64 -13.16 -14.43 0.21
CA LEU A 64 -12.91 -13.07 -0.26
C LEU A 64 -13.21 -12.03 0.82
N ASP A 65 -14.30 -12.22 1.57
CA ASP A 65 -14.64 -11.37 2.70
C ASP A 65 -13.56 -11.42 3.79
N ARG A 66 -13.14 -12.63 4.17
CA ARG A 66 -12.05 -12.82 5.14
C ARG A 66 -10.74 -12.20 4.68
N TYR A 67 -10.39 -12.32 3.40
CA TYR A 67 -9.19 -11.72 2.83
C TYR A 67 -9.21 -10.18 2.92
N LYS A 68 -10.37 -9.56 2.66
CA LYS A 68 -10.53 -8.10 2.74
C LYS A 68 -10.53 -7.59 4.19
N ASN A 69 -11.20 -8.31 5.08
CA ASN A 69 -11.46 -7.83 6.45
C ASN A 69 -10.36 -8.23 7.45
N TYR A 70 -9.63 -9.32 7.18
CA TYR A 70 -8.61 -9.88 8.07
C TYR A 70 -7.31 -10.15 7.31
N PRO A 71 -6.53 -9.09 6.98
CA PRO A 71 -5.21 -9.29 6.39
C PRO A 71 -4.33 -10.14 7.31
N VAL A 72 -3.58 -11.07 6.73
CA VAL A 72 -2.72 -12.03 7.44
C VAL A 72 -1.85 -11.31 8.46
N LEU A 73 -1.98 -11.71 9.73
CA LEU A 73 -1.12 -11.23 10.80
C LEU A 73 0.28 -11.83 10.62
N ILE A 74 1.26 -10.97 10.35
CA ILE A 74 2.67 -11.37 10.31
C ILE A 74 3.14 -11.70 11.74
N THR A 75 3.40 -12.97 12.00
CA THR A 75 3.99 -13.41 13.27
C THR A 75 5.51 -13.33 13.18
N PHE A 76 6.11 -12.49 14.03
CA PHE A 76 7.56 -12.44 14.18
C PHE A 76 8.04 -13.72 14.88
N SER A 77 8.55 -14.68 14.10
CA SER A 77 9.30 -15.80 14.66
C SER A 77 10.72 -15.32 14.93
N MET A 78 11.10 -15.23 16.21
CA MET A 78 12.48 -14.94 16.59
C MET A 78 13.34 -16.13 16.19
N LYS A 79 13.95 -16.05 15.00
CA LYS A 79 15.00 -16.97 14.61
C LYS A 79 16.20 -16.67 15.50
N GLU A 80 16.50 -17.58 16.42
CA GLU A 80 17.71 -17.57 17.25
C GLU A 80 18.94 -17.68 16.35
N THR A 81 19.38 -16.58 15.75
CA THR A 81 20.67 -16.50 15.10
C THR A 81 21.73 -16.31 16.18
N ARG A 82 22.81 -17.10 16.13
CA ARG A 82 23.93 -16.93 17.05
C ARG A 82 24.41 -15.48 16.97
N LEU A 83 24.54 -14.80 18.12
CA LEU A 83 24.91 -13.37 18.22
C LEU A 83 26.12 -12.95 17.37
N GLN A 84 27.02 -13.89 17.06
CA GLN A 84 28.21 -13.69 16.22
C GLN A 84 27.91 -13.48 14.72
N GLN A 85 26.69 -13.75 14.25
CA GLN A 85 26.30 -13.60 12.84
C GLN A 85 25.48 -12.33 12.57
N ILE A 86 25.18 -11.53 13.60
CA ILE A 86 24.42 -10.29 13.46
C ILE A 86 25.43 -9.14 13.27
N PRO A 87 25.46 -8.47 12.10
CA PRO A 87 26.37 -7.34 11.89
C PRO A 87 25.95 -6.17 12.79
N PHE A 88 26.93 -5.47 13.35
CA PHE A 88 26.66 -4.28 14.15
C PHE A 88 26.00 -3.20 13.26
N PRO A 89 24.90 -2.55 13.71
CA PRO A 89 24.23 -1.55 12.90
C PRO A 89 25.11 -0.31 12.74
N ALA A 90 24.97 0.39 11.62
CA ALA A 90 25.56 1.72 11.48
C ALA A 90 24.92 2.67 12.50
N VAL A 91 25.74 3.31 13.33
CA VAL A 91 25.27 4.25 14.36
C VAL A 91 25.59 5.67 13.89
N THR A 92 24.53 6.44 13.64
CA THR A 92 24.63 7.87 13.28
C THR A 92 24.22 8.71 14.48
N ILE A 93 25.13 9.53 15.00
CA ILE A 93 24.88 10.43 16.12
C ILE A 93 24.68 11.85 15.56
N CYS A 94 23.48 12.38 15.76
CA CYS A 94 23.12 13.75 15.41
C CYS A 94 23.10 14.63 16.68
N PRO A 95 23.80 15.77 16.71
CA PRO A 95 23.66 16.72 17.81
C PRO A 95 22.26 17.35 17.81
N ARG A 96 21.77 17.73 18.99
CA ARG A 96 20.46 18.41 19.12
C ARG A 96 20.44 19.80 18.48
N ALA A 97 21.59 20.47 18.41
CA ALA A 97 21.72 21.75 17.75
C ALA A 97 21.62 21.57 16.23
N LYS A 98 20.69 22.29 15.59
CA LYS A 98 20.51 22.23 14.13
C LYS A 98 21.56 23.01 13.34
N PHE A 99 22.25 23.93 14.02
CA PHE A 99 23.32 24.75 13.47
C PHE A 99 24.55 24.66 14.37
N SER A 100 25.73 24.70 13.79
CA SER A 100 26.97 24.77 14.56
C SER A 100 27.05 26.12 15.29
N LEU A 101 27.12 26.08 16.62
CA LEU A 101 27.29 27.28 17.45
C LEU A 101 28.56 28.06 17.10
N SER A 102 29.58 27.39 16.54
CA SER A 102 30.80 28.06 16.08
C SER A 102 30.59 28.90 14.82
N ARG A 103 29.59 28.59 13.99
CA ARG A 103 29.29 29.32 12.73
C ARG A 103 28.12 30.28 12.88
N PHE A 104 27.07 29.88 13.59
CA PHE A 104 25.86 30.67 13.72
C PHE A 104 25.21 30.47 15.10
N ASN A 105 25.17 31.53 15.89
CA ASN A 105 24.50 31.56 17.19
C ASN A 105 23.15 32.26 17.06
N ALA A 106 22.11 31.46 16.81
CA ALA A 106 20.75 31.97 16.58
C ALA A 106 20.23 32.79 17.77
N THR A 107 20.50 32.37 19.01
CA THR A 107 20.05 33.07 20.22
C THR A 107 20.69 34.45 20.34
N ALA A 108 22.01 34.55 20.11
CA ALA A 108 22.69 35.84 20.17
C ALA A 108 22.18 36.83 19.10
N VAL A 109 21.87 36.33 17.90
CA VAL A 109 21.30 37.15 16.83
C VAL A 109 19.86 37.56 17.15
N GLN A 110 19.08 36.65 17.71
CA GLN A 110 17.73 36.91 18.19
C GLN A 110 17.70 38.00 19.29
N ASP A 111 18.65 37.97 20.21
CA ASP A 111 18.77 38.98 21.28
C ASP A 111 19.10 40.36 20.69
N LYS A 112 20.03 40.43 19.72
CA LYS A 112 20.33 41.67 18.98
C LYS A 112 19.13 42.22 18.20
N MET A 113 18.28 41.34 17.64
CA MET A 113 17.04 41.75 16.98
C MET A 113 16.08 42.42 17.96
N TYR A 114 15.98 41.91 19.18
CA TYR A 114 15.14 42.52 20.23
C TYR A 114 15.68 43.90 20.65
N GLU A 115 17.01 44.06 20.68
CA GLU A 115 17.69 45.32 20.99
C GLU A 115 17.79 46.31 19.81
N ASN A 116 17.28 45.95 18.61
CA ASN A 116 17.42 46.72 17.37
C ASN A 116 18.88 47.03 16.98
N ASN A 117 19.82 46.16 17.34
CA ASN A 117 21.26 46.32 17.11
C ASN A 117 21.84 45.28 16.14
N GLN A 118 20.96 44.67 15.34
CA GLN A 118 21.33 43.68 14.31
C GLN A 118 21.93 44.33 13.06
N THR A 119 22.73 43.55 12.34
CA THR A 119 23.10 43.84 10.95
C THR A 119 22.09 43.24 9.96
N PHE A 120 22.05 43.79 8.73
CA PHE A 120 21.22 43.24 7.66
C PHE A 120 21.55 41.76 7.35
N GLN A 121 22.83 41.39 7.39
CA GLN A 121 23.28 40.01 7.17
C GLN A 121 22.80 39.07 8.28
N GLU A 122 22.88 39.48 9.55
CA GLU A 122 22.39 38.68 10.68
C GLU A 122 20.87 38.45 10.59
N MET A 123 20.11 39.47 10.17
CA MET A 123 18.67 39.35 9.94
C MET A 123 18.37 38.36 8.79
N GLU A 124 19.14 38.39 7.70
CA GLU A 124 19.00 37.45 6.58
C GLU A 124 19.32 36.00 7.01
N GLU A 125 20.42 35.79 7.75
CA GLU A 125 20.81 34.48 8.29
C GLU A 125 19.81 33.93 9.32
N LEU A 126 19.26 34.79 10.20
CA LEU A 126 18.21 34.40 11.13
C LEU A 126 16.90 34.02 10.40
N ALA A 127 16.55 34.74 9.33
CA ALA A 127 15.42 34.38 8.49
C ALA A 127 15.62 33.00 7.82
N TYR A 128 16.84 32.69 7.32
CA TYR A 128 17.18 31.35 6.84
C TYR A 128 17.00 30.29 7.93
N ALA A 129 17.52 30.57 9.12
CA ALA A 129 17.42 29.66 10.25
C ALA A 129 15.96 29.42 10.71
N SER A 130 15.09 30.44 10.61
CA SER A 130 13.67 30.35 10.97
C SER A 130 12.85 29.38 10.10
N SER A 131 13.32 29.08 8.89
CA SER A 131 12.69 28.05 8.03
C SER A 131 12.95 26.62 8.54
N VAL A 132 14.01 26.43 9.33
CA VAL A 132 14.44 25.13 9.88
C VAL A 132 14.07 24.99 11.36
N CYS A 133 14.09 26.10 12.10
CA CYS A 133 13.77 26.19 13.52
C CYS A 133 12.58 27.13 13.73
N ALA A 134 11.58 26.72 14.51
CA ALA A 134 10.49 27.60 14.92
C ALA A 134 11.01 28.63 15.94
N PHE A 135 11.58 29.73 15.46
CA PHE A 135 11.84 30.92 16.27
C PHE A 135 10.56 31.77 16.30
N GLY A 136 10.21 32.34 17.46
CA GLY A 136 8.99 33.16 17.63
C GLY A 136 9.01 34.50 16.89
N LEU A 137 9.90 34.70 15.91
CA LEU A 137 9.95 35.87 15.04
C LEU A 137 9.61 35.44 13.62
N TRP A 138 8.44 35.83 13.14
CA TRP A 138 8.03 35.60 11.77
C TRP A 138 8.32 36.86 10.95
N GLN A 139 9.51 36.93 10.35
CA GLN A 139 9.82 37.98 9.39
C GLN A 139 9.85 37.38 7.98
N SER A 140 8.99 37.87 7.09
CA SER A 140 9.04 37.50 5.67
C SER A 140 10.20 38.24 4.98
N VAL A 141 11.31 37.54 4.74
CA VAL A 141 12.43 38.06 3.94
C VAL A 141 12.40 37.37 2.57
N HIS A 142 12.52 38.14 1.48
CA HIS A 142 12.58 37.59 0.13
C HIS A 142 13.98 37.03 -0.15
N TYR A 143 14.13 35.71 -0.01
CA TYR A 143 15.42 35.06 -0.17
C TYR A 143 15.58 34.31 -1.49
N THR A 144 16.84 34.19 -1.96
CA THR A 144 17.17 33.31 -3.09
C THR A 144 17.53 31.91 -2.59
N ARG A 145 17.10 30.89 -3.35
CA ARG A 145 17.34 29.47 -3.05
C ARG A 145 18.82 29.15 -2.84
N GLU A 146 19.71 29.76 -3.62
CA GLU A 146 21.15 29.52 -3.56
C GLU A 146 21.79 30.00 -2.25
N LYS A 147 21.44 31.21 -1.79
CA LYS A 147 21.96 31.76 -0.54
C LYS A 147 21.48 30.95 0.66
N PHE A 148 20.23 30.50 0.64
CA PHE A 148 19.68 29.62 1.65
C PHE A 148 20.47 28.30 1.77
N TYR A 149 20.69 27.59 0.67
CA TYR A 149 21.45 26.33 0.71
C TYR A 149 22.91 26.53 1.10
N ARG A 150 23.51 27.66 0.69
CA ARG A 150 24.87 28.02 1.11
C ARG A 150 24.94 28.17 2.64
N PHE A 151 24.00 28.93 3.22
CA PHE A 151 23.90 29.09 4.67
C PHE A 151 23.73 27.73 5.39
N LEU A 152 22.85 26.84 4.90
CA LEU A 152 22.67 25.52 5.50
C LEU A 152 23.92 24.64 5.43
N ASN A 153 24.65 24.69 4.33
CA ASN A 153 25.86 23.89 4.16
C ASN A 153 27.00 24.37 5.08
N GLU A 154 27.15 25.69 5.23
CA GLU A 154 28.17 26.30 6.09
C GLU A 154 27.85 26.13 7.59
N SER A 155 26.58 26.21 7.96
CA SER A 155 26.13 26.13 9.35
C SER A 155 25.83 24.70 9.81
N ARG A 156 26.04 23.69 8.95
CA ARG A 156 25.76 22.29 9.24
C ARG A 156 26.51 21.81 10.49
N PRO A 157 25.84 21.15 11.45
CA PRO A 157 26.52 20.56 12.59
C PRO A 157 27.27 19.28 12.18
N TYR A 158 28.33 18.95 12.92
CA TYR A 158 29.08 17.71 12.69
C TYR A 158 28.19 16.49 13.00
N ILE A 159 28.03 15.61 12.01
CA ILE A 159 27.37 14.32 12.17
C ILE A 159 28.45 13.26 12.30
N CYS A 160 28.45 12.52 13.41
CA CYS A 160 29.37 11.41 13.63
C CYS A 160 28.71 10.12 13.13
N CYS A 161 29.32 9.48 12.12
CA CYS A 161 28.90 8.18 11.63
C CYS A 161 29.92 7.13 12.07
N TYR A 162 29.48 6.14 12.84
CA TYR A 162 30.29 5.00 13.23
C TYR A 162 29.86 3.76 12.43
N TYR A 163 30.84 3.16 11.75
CA TYR A 163 30.73 1.88 11.07
C TYR A 163 31.70 0.93 11.77
N SER A 164 31.25 -0.29 12.10
CA SER A 164 32.06 -1.34 12.71
C SER A 164 32.30 -2.48 11.74
#